data_AF-A0A1F5CMT3-F1
#
_entry.id   AF-A0A1F5CMT3-F1
#
_cell.length_a   1.000
_cell.length_b   1.000
_cell.length_c   1.000
_cell.angle_alpha   90.00
_cell.angle_beta   90.00
_cell.angle_gamma   90.00
#
_symmetry.space_group_name_H-M   'P 1'
#
loop_
_entity.id
_entity.type
_entity.pdbx_description
1 polymer ?
#
loop_
_entity_poly.entity_id
_entity_poly.type
_entity_poly.pdbx_seq_one_letter_code
_entity_poly.pdbx_strand_id
1 'polypeptide(L)'
;MTQLPPEVFTLIGINLFLVLSMLTHLLGNRFPKALPYIYQVAALFGLGYLVAGRGYMMQVEESTRFWYSFAYLTTALTSVVTANFYVAAAKRLWIIAKAWFGAFSFPSILVAVFLVFQYSSMQGSIFSLTPQIGLVVLAFAVGIGLTVTFSPATVKILRNGKEVKQ
;
A
#
# COMPACT_ATOMS: atom_id res chain seq x y z
N MET A 1 16.34 24.25 -4.96
CA MET A 1 15.65 23.16 -4.24
C MET A 1 14.67 22.54 -5.22
N THR A 2 14.88 21.29 -5.61
CA THR A 2 14.06 20.60 -6.62
C THR A 2 12.69 20.25 -6.04
N GLN A 3 11.62 20.83 -6.59
CA GLN A 3 10.25 20.48 -6.23
C GLN A 3 9.99 19.00 -6.55
N LEU A 4 9.39 18.27 -5.60
CA LEU A 4 9.07 16.85 -5.79
C LEU A 4 7.83 16.74 -6.71
N PRO A 5 7.92 16.09 -7.88
CA PRO A 5 6.77 15.97 -8.78
C PRO A 5 5.72 15.00 -8.19
N PRO A 6 4.40 15.29 -8.32
CA PRO A 6 3.35 14.39 -7.84
C PRO A 6 3.39 13.00 -8.52
N GLU A 7 3.99 12.89 -9.70
CA GLU A 7 4.19 11.64 -10.44
C GLU A 7 5.01 10.60 -9.66
N VAL A 8 5.82 11.03 -8.68
CA VAL A 8 6.57 10.13 -7.79
C VAL A 8 5.61 9.23 -7.02
N PHE A 9 4.44 9.73 -6.60
CA PHE A 9 3.43 8.92 -5.91
C PHE A 9 2.87 7.82 -6.83
N THR A 10 2.64 8.14 -8.10
CA THR A 10 2.19 7.16 -9.10
C THR A 10 3.26 6.11 -9.36
N LEU A 11 4.53 6.50 -9.47
CA LEU A 11 5.64 5.56 -9.63
C LEU A 11 5.73 4.58 -8.46
N ILE A 12 5.57 5.05 -7.23
CA ILE A 12 5.56 4.19 -6.05
C ILE A 12 4.35 3.23 -6.09
N GLY A 13 3.17 3.73 -6.44
CA GLY A 13 1.97 2.90 -6.59
C GLY A 13 2.14 1.79 -7.64
N ILE A 14 2.78 2.07 -8.78
CA ILE A 14 3.07 1.07 -9.82
C ILE A 14 3.97 -0.03 -9.26
N ASN A 15 5.07 0.36 -8.60
CA ASN A 15 5.99 -0.61 -8.00
C ASN A 15 5.29 -1.47 -6.93
N LEU A 16 4.42 -0.87 -6.11
CA LEU A 16 3.61 -1.59 -5.13
C LEU A 16 2.70 -2.63 -5.78
N PHE A 17 1.99 -2.28 -6.86
CA PHE A 17 1.14 -3.22 -7.57
C PHE A 17 1.93 -4.34 -8.25
N LEU A 18 3.10 -4.05 -8.83
CA LEU A 18 3.96 -5.07 -9.42
C LEU A 18 4.46 -6.06 -8.36
N VAL A 19 4.88 -5.56 -7.19
CA VAL A 19 5.32 -6.41 -6.09
C VAL A 19 4.16 -7.23 -5.52
N LEU A 20 2.94 -6.69 -5.45
CA LEU A 20 1.74 -7.45 -5.08
C LEU A 20 1.40 -8.54 -6.11
N SER A 21 1.58 -8.27 -7.40
CA SER A 21 1.42 -9.26 -8.46
C SER A 21 2.42 -10.41 -8.27
N MET A 22 3.70 -10.09 -8.04
CA MET A 22 4.72 -11.10 -7.77
C MET A 22 4.41 -11.91 -6.51
N LEU A 23 4.02 -11.25 -5.41
CA LEU A 23 3.66 -11.92 -4.16
C LEU A 23 2.50 -12.90 -4.34
N THR A 24 1.43 -12.44 -4.98
CA THR A 24 0.22 -13.26 -5.17
C THR A 24 0.47 -14.41 -6.12
N HIS A 25 1.32 -14.22 -7.13
CA HIS A 25 1.79 -15.28 -8.02
C HIS A 25 2.70 -16.28 -7.30
N LEU A 26 3.65 -15.81 -6.49
CA LEU A 26 4.56 -16.66 -5.71
C LEU A 26 3.81 -17.50 -4.67
N LEU A 27 2.73 -16.96 -4.10
CA LEU A 27 1.83 -17.72 -3.21
C LEU A 27 0.92 -18.71 -3.97
N GLY A 28 1.00 -18.76 -5.31
CA GLY A 28 0.68 -19.84 -6.26
C GLY A 28 -0.67 -20.55 -6.14
N ASN A 29 -0.92 -21.17 -4.99
CA ASN A 29 -2.11 -21.96 -4.69
C ASN A 29 -3.04 -21.32 -3.64
N ARG A 30 -2.65 -20.18 -3.06
CA ARG A 30 -3.44 -19.53 -2.01
C ARG A 30 -4.34 -18.42 -2.54
N PHE A 31 -3.96 -17.75 -3.63
CA PHE A 31 -4.77 -16.70 -4.25
C PHE A 31 -5.46 -17.20 -5.53
N PRO A 32 -6.62 -16.63 -5.90
CA PRO A 32 -7.22 -16.89 -7.19
C PRO A 32 -6.26 -16.45 -8.30
N LYS A 33 -6.13 -17.28 -9.34
CA LYS A 33 -5.15 -17.08 -10.42
C LYS A 33 -5.28 -15.73 -11.15
N ALA A 34 -6.46 -15.10 -11.12
CA ALA A 34 -6.72 -13.81 -11.74
C ALA A 34 -6.10 -12.61 -10.98
N LEU A 35 -5.87 -12.73 -9.67
CA LEU A 35 -5.45 -11.63 -8.81
C LEU A 35 -4.09 -11.00 -9.21
N PRO A 36 -3.03 -11.76 -9.53
CA PRO A 36 -1.77 -11.16 -10.01
C PRO A 36 -1.93 -10.38 -11.31
N TYR A 37 -2.83 -10.79 -12.20
CA TYR A 37 -3.07 -10.09 -13.47
C TYR A 37 -3.82 -8.77 -13.26
N ILE A 38 -4.76 -8.72 -12.31
CA ILE A 38 -5.46 -7.48 -11.95
C ILE A 38 -4.45 -6.42 -11.49
N TYR A 39 -3.48 -6.82 -10.65
CA TYR A 39 -2.44 -5.89 -10.22
C TYR A 39 -1.49 -5.47 -11.34
N GLN A 40 -1.18 -6.34 -12.29
CA GLN A 40 -0.40 -5.95 -13.49
C GLN A 40 -1.16 -4.95 -14.36
N VAL A 41 -2.46 -5.16 -14.56
CA VAL A 41 -3.31 -4.21 -15.29
C VAL A 41 -3.37 -2.88 -14.55
N ALA A 42 -3.53 -2.88 -13.22
CA ALA A 42 -3.47 -1.66 -12.42
C ALA A 42 -2.13 -0.91 -12.60
N ALA A 43 -1.00 -1.65 -12.57
CA ALA A 43 0.32 -1.09 -12.83
C ALA A 43 0.45 -0.51 -14.24
N LEU A 44 -0.12 -1.16 -15.26
CA LEU A 44 -0.17 -0.66 -16.64
C LEU A 44 -0.99 0.63 -16.74
N PHE A 45 -2.11 0.75 -16.02
CA PHE A 45 -2.87 2.01 -15.97
C PHE A 45 -2.05 3.15 -15.39
N GLY A 46 -1.33 2.93 -14.29
CA GLY A 46 -0.44 3.95 -13.73
C GLY A 46 0.70 4.32 -14.68
N LEU A 47 1.27 3.34 -15.40
CA LEU A 47 2.31 3.59 -16.39
C LEU A 47 1.77 4.36 -17.59
N GLY A 48 0.57 4.01 -18.06
CA GLY A 48 -0.16 4.73 -19.09
C GLY A 48 -0.42 6.19 -18.69
N TYR A 49 -0.81 6.44 -17.44
CA TYR A 49 -0.96 7.79 -16.89
C TYR A 49 0.35 8.59 -16.96
N LEU A 50 1.49 7.98 -16.61
CA LEU A 50 2.81 8.63 -16.69
C LEU A 50 3.24 8.94 -18.13
N VAL A 51 2.99 8.03 -19.08
CA VAL A 51 3.36 8.20 -20.49
C VAL A 51 2.46 9.22 -21.18
N ALA A 52 1.14 9.10 -21.00
CA ALA A 52 0.16 10.06 -21.52
C ALA A 52 0.34 11.46 -20.89
N GLY A 53 0.78 11.49 -19.63
CA GLY A 53 1.03 12.72 -18.89
C GLY A 53 2.10 13.61 -19.52
N ARG A 54 3.07 13.05 -20.26
CA ARG A 54 4.09 13.88 -20.93
C ARG A 54 3.54 14.73 -22.08
N GLY A 55 2.40 14.37 -22.66
CA GLY A 55 1.79 15.09 -23.79
C GLY A 55 0.58 15.95 -23.40
N TYR A 56 -0.24 15.50 -22.43
CA TYR A 56 -1.53 16.13 -22.10
C TYR A 56 -1.54 16.92 -20.77
N MET A 57 -0.63 16.64 -19.82
CA MET A 57 -0.69 17.24 -18.48
C MET A 57 -0.13 18.66 -18.38
N MET A 58 0.40 19.23 -19.48
CA MET A 58 0.78 20.65 -19.51
C MET A 58 -0.43 21.59 -19.37
N GLN A 59 -1.65 21.11 -19.64
CA GLN A 59 -2.89 21.89 -19.52
C GLN A 59 -3.66 21.64 -18.21
N VAL A 60 -3.26 20.64 -17.42
CA VAL A 60 -3.97 20.24 -16.20
C VAL A 60 -3.35 20.92 -14.98
N GLU A 61 -4.20 21.53 -14.15
CA GLU A 61 -3.82 22.21 -12.91
C GLU A 61 -3.03 21.28 -11.96
N GLU A 62 -2.00 21.82 -11.31
CA GLU A 62 -1.08 21.07 -10.44
C GLU A 62 -1.80 20.41 -9.25
N SER A 63 -2.81 21.08 -8.71
CA SER A 63 -3.67 20.57 -7.64
C SER A 63 -4.38 19.26 -8.02
N THR A 64 -4.94 19.20 -9.24
CA THR A 64 -5.68 18.05 -9.75
C THR A 64 -4.74 16.86 -10.00
N ARG A 65 -3.53 17.13 -10.53
CA ARG A 65 -2.49 16.12 -10.75
C ARG A 65 -2.02 15.47 -9.46
N PHE A 66 -1.93 16.24 -8.37
CA PHE A 66 -1.64 15.70 -7.05
C PHE A 66 -2.73 14.73 -6.59
N TRP A 67 -4.00 15.13 -6.64
CA TRP A 67 -5.11 14.30 -6.14
C TRP A 67 -5.22 12.96 -6.88
N TYR A 68 -5.04 12.94 -8.20
CA TYR A 68 -5.00 11.68 -8.95
C TYR A 68 -3.85 10.78 -8.52
N SER A 69 -2.65 11.35 -8.37
CA SER A 69 -1.45 10.59 -7.98
C SER A 69 -1.55 10.08 -6.52
N PHE A 70 -2.15 10.88 -5.65
CA PHE A 70 -2.42 10.53 -4.25
C PHE A 70 -3.50 9.44 -4.12
N ALA A 71 -4.61 9.56 -4.87
CA ALA A 71 -5.66 8.54 -4.92
C ALA A 71 -5.12 7.19 -5.43
N TYR A 72 -4.22 7.24 -6.42
CA TYR A 72 -3.56 6.04 -6.94
C TYR A 72 -2.65 5.39 -5.88
N LEU A 73 -1.84 6.18 -5.18
CA LEU A 73 -0.97 5.69 -4.10
C LEU A 73 -1.78 5.08 -2.93
N THR A 74 -2.86 5.74 -2.49
CA THR A 74 -3.71 5.24 -1.41
C THR A 74 -4.43 3.94 -1.78
N THR A 75 -4.83 3.78 -3.05
CA THR A 75 -5.40 2.53 -3.56
C THR A 75 -4.37 1.40 -3.54
N ALA A 76 -3.11 1.69 -3.93
CA ALA A 76 -2.02 0.73 -3.86
C ALA A 76 -1.71 0.30 -2.42
N LEU A 77 -1.62 1.26 -1.48
CA LEU A 77 -1.38 0.97 -0.06
C LEU A 77 -2.53 0.17 0.56
N THR A 78 -3.77 0.52 0.27
CA THR A 78 -4.95 -0.25 0.72
C THR A 78 -4.89 -1.69 0.21
N SER A 79 -4.45 -1.89 -1.03
CA SER A 79 -4.26 -3.24 -1.61
C SER A 79 -3.17 -4.03 -0.89
N VAL A 80 -2.06 -3.38 -0.50
CA VAL A 80 -1.00 -4.00 0.30
C VAL A 80 -1.52 -4.45 1.65
N VAL A 81 -2.25 -3.59 2.36
CA VAL A 81 -2.83 -3.91 3.67
C VAL A 81 -3.83 -5.06 3.57
N THR A 82 -4.70 -5.02 2.56
CA THR A 82 -5.71 -6.06 2.31
C THR A 82 -5.06 -7.39 1.98
N ALA A 83 -4.05 -7.41 1.11
CA ALA A 83 -3.30 -8.63 0.78
C ALA A 83 -2.62 -9.21 2.02
N ASN A 84 -1.99 -8.37 2.84
CA ASN A 84 -1.33 -8.82 4.05
C ASN A 84 -2.32 -9.38 5.09
N PHE A 85 -3.47 -8.72 5.28
CA PHE A 85 -4.55 -9.21 6.12
C PHE A 85 -5.10 -10.55 5.62
N TYR A 86 -5.30 -10.71 4.31
CA TYR A 86 -5.78 -11.96 3.72
C TYR A 86 -4.80 -13.13 3.95
N VAL A 87 -3.49 -12.91 3.78
CA VAL A 87 -2.49 -13.95 4.06
C VAL A 87 -2.48 -14.35 5.54
N ALA A 88 -2.58 -13.36 6.44
CA ALA A 88 -2.59 -13.58 7.88
C ALA A 88 -3.87 -14.30 8.35
N ALA A 89 -5.04 -13.72 8.07
CA ALA A 89 -6.32 -14.18 8.60
C ALA A 89 -6.90 -15.36 7.81
N ALA A 90 -6.99 -15.25 6.47
CA ALA A 90 -7.68 -16.24 5.66
C ALA A 90 -6.85 -17.50 5.40
N LYS A 91 -5.51 -17.36 5.32
CA LYS A 91 -4.61 -18.49 5.06
C LYS A 91 -3.87 -19.00 6.30
N ARG A 92 -3.98 -18.30 7.44
CA ARG A 92 -3.28 -18.61 8.69
C ARG A 92 -1.76 -18.69 8.53
N LEU A 93 -1.20 -18.04 7.51
CA LEU A 93 0.24 -18.03 7.20
C LEU A 93 0.93 -16.86 7.90
N TRP A 94 0.84 -16.84 9.23
CA TRP A 94 1.29 -15.72 10.06
C TRP A 94 2.78 -15.41 9.92
N ILE A 95 3.64 -16.42 9.70
CA ILE A 95 5.08 -16.23 9.54
C ILE A 95 5.38 -15.48 8.25
N ILE A 96 4.75 -15.89 7.14
CA ILE A 96 4.93 -15.26 5.83
C ILE A 96 4.33 -13.85 5.83
N ALA A 97 3.15 -13.68 6.42
CA ALA A 97 2.53 -12.36 6.58
C ALA A 97 3.42 -11.43 7.42
N LYS A 98 4.02 -11.91 8.51
CA LYS A 98 4.94 -11.11 9.34
C LYS A 98 6.22 -10.72 8.59
N ALA A 99 6.83 -11.67 7.88
CA ALA A 99 8.02 -11.41 7.07
C ALA A 99 7.73 -10.39 5.97
N TRP A 100 6.62 -10.56 5.24
CA TRP A 100 6.20 -9.66 4.19
C TRP A 100 5.83 -8.27 4.71
N PHE A 101 5.19 -8.23 5.87
CA PHE A 101 4.84 -7.00 6.54
C PHE A 101 6.08 -6.18 6.88
N GLY A 102 7.06 -6.80 7.55
CA GLY A 102 8.29 -6.12 7.96
C GLY A 102 9.19 -5.74 6.78
N ALA A 103 9.29 -6.61 5.77
CA ALA A 103 10.16 -6.38 4.63
C ALA A 103 9.60 -5.36 3.63
N PHE A 104 8.28 -5.31 3.43
CA PHE A 104 7.70 -4.56 2.31
C PHE A 104 6.54 -3.65 2.70
N SER A 105 5.57 -4.13 3.48
CA SER A 105 4.37 -3.32 3.80
C SER A 105 4.71 -2.13 4.69
N PHE A 106 5.50 -2.33 5.75
CA PHE A 106 5.86 -1.26 6.67
C PHE A 106 6.78 -0.20 6.06
N PRO A 107 7.89 -0.56 5.37
CA PRO A 107 8.75 0.42 4.71
C PRO A 107 7.99 1.24 3.65
N SER A 108 7.11 0.61 2.88
CA SER A 108 6.35 1.32 1.86
C SER A 108 5.39 2.37 2.42
N ILE A 109 4.71 2.05 3.53
CA ILE A 109 3.83 3.01 4.21
C ILE A 109 4.65 4.16 4.80
N LEU A 110 5.79 3.88 5.43
CA LEU A 110 6.67 4.93 5.95
C LEU A 110 7.18 5.87 4.86
N VAL A 111 7.64 5.30 3.74
CA VAL A 111 8.10 6.10 2.59
C VAL A 111 6.97 6.95 2.02
N ALA A 112 5.75 6.40 1.90
CA ALA A 112 4.59 7.15 1.43
C ALA A 112 4.23 8.32 2.36
N VAL A 113 4.19 8.08 3.68
CA VAL A 113 3.94 9.13 4.68
C VAL A 113 5.02 10.22 4.60
N PHE A 114 6.29 9.81 4.54
CA PHE A 114 7.41 10.75 4.44
C PHE A 114 7.34 11.62 3.19
N LEU A 115 7.02 11.04 2.03
CA LEU A 115 6.95 11.78 0.77
C LEU A 115 5.77 12.75 0.73
N VAL A 116 4.60 12.36 1.24
CA VAL A 116 3.44 13.26 1.33
C VAL A 116 3.71 14.39 2.32
N PHE A 117 4.41 14.12 3.41
CA PHE A 117 4.85 15.15 4.35
C PHE A 117 5.81 16.16 3.69
N GLN A 118 6.82 15.67 2.98
CA GLN A 118 7.78 16.52 2.26
C GLN A 118 7.11 17.35 1.17
N TYR A 119 6.21 16.75 0.38
CA TYR A 119 5.49 17.46 -0.67
C TYR A 119 4.64 18.61 -0.11
N SER A 120 3.88 18.37 0.95
CA SER A 120 3.06 19.39 1.61
C SER A 120 3.91 20.49 2.26
N SER A 121 5.07 20.16 2.83
CA SER A 121 6.00 21.15 3.41
C SER A 121 6.57 22.10 2.36
N MET A 122 6.71 21.65 1.10
CA MET A 122 7.27 22.45 0.00
C MET A 122 6.26 23.37 -0.69
N GLN A 123 4.96 23.09 -0.63
CA GLN A 123 3.93 23.83 -1.38
C GLN A 123 3.28 25.01 -0.62
N GLY A 124 3.65 25.27 0.63
CA GLY A 124 3.04 26.34 1.44
C GLY A 124 1.57 26.05 1.76
N SER A 125 0.95 26.87 2.63
CA SER A 125 -0.28 26.56 3.39
C SER A 125 -1.58 26.30 2.62
N ILE A 126 -1.52 26.07 1.30
CA ILE A 126 -2.67 25.83 0.41
C ILE A 126 -3.05 24.35 0.39
N PHE A 127 -2.10 23.43 0.63
CA PHE A 127 -2.39 22.01 0.77
C PHE A 127 -2.80 21.66 2.20
N SER A 128 -4.12 21.57 2.40
CA SER A 128 -4.78 21.17 3.64
C SER A 128 -4.16 19.90 4.24
N LEU A 129 -4.06 19.81 5.57
CA LEU A 129 -3.51 18.68 6.35
C LEU A 129 -4.22 17.33 6.09
N THR A 130 -5.31 17.33 5.33
CA THR A 130 -6.20 16.19 5.09
C THR A 130 -5.52 14.94 4.49
N PRO A 131 -4.66 15.03 3.45
CA PRO A 131 -3.98 13.87 2.87
C PRO A 131 -2.99 13.22 3.86
N GLN A 132 -2.34 14.05 4.68
CA GLN A 132 -1.39 13.59 5.70
C GLN A 132 -2.12 12.84 6.81
N ILE A 133 -3.22 13.40 7.33
CA ILE A 133 -4.02 12.77 8.38
C ILE A 133 -4.55 11.41 7.90
N GLY A 134 -5.05 11.31 6.65
CA GLY A 134 -5.53 10.05 6.09
C GLY A 134 -4.45 8.96 6.04
N LEU A 135 -3.25 9.31 5.59
CA LEU A 135 -2.12 8.36 5.55
C LEU A 135 -1.60 8.00 6.95
N VAL A 136 -1.60 8.95 7.88
CA VAL A 136 -1.22 8.70 9.28
C VAL A 136 -2.24 7.75 9.94
N VAL A 137 -3.54 7.97 9.74
CA VAL A 137 -4.58 7.05 10.22
C VAL A 137 -4.40 5.65 9.61
N LEU A 138 -4.08 5.55 8.32
CA LEU A 138 -3.80 4.26 7.68
C LEU A 138 -2.55 3.59 8.28
N ALA A 139 -1.48 4.36 8.52
CA ALA A 139 -0.26 3.87 9.15
C ALA A 139 -0.50 3.40 10.60
N PHE A 140 -1.31 4.13 11.37
CA PHE A 140 -1.71 3.74 12.73
C PHE A 140 -2.62 2.51 12.70
N ALA A 141 -3.61 2.43 11.81
CA ALA A 141 -4.47 1.25 11.69
C ALA A 141 -3.66 -0.01 11.36
N VAL A 142 -2.67 0.12 10.49
CA VAL A 142 -1.73 -0.94 10.14
C VAL A 142 -0.81 -1.29 11.33
N GLY A 143 -0.31 -0.28 12.05
CA GLY A 143 0.50 -0.44 13.27
C GLY A 143 -0.25 -1.09 14.43
N ILE A 144 -1.55 -0.80 14.60
CA ILE A 144 -2.42 -1.43 15.60
C ILE A 144 -2.76 -2.86 15.17
N GLY A 145 -3.02 -3.09 13.88
CA GLY A 145 -3.17 -4.45 13.34
C GLY A 145 -1.96 -5.33 13.63
N LEU A 146 -0.77 -4.72 13.59
CA LEU A 146 0.51 -5.28 14.01
C LEU A 146 0.51 -5.68 15.50
N THR A 147 0.18 -4.79 16.43
CA THR A 147 0.26 -5.05 17.88
C THR A 147 -0.76 -6.10 18.34
N VAL A 148 -1.97 -6.07 17.80
CA VAL A 148 -3.00 -7.09 18.08
C VAL A 148 -2.60 -8.46 17.52
N THR A 149 -1.94 -8.49 16.35
CA THR A 149 -1.43 -9.71 15.71
C THR A 149 -0.13 -10.23 16.37
N PHE A 150 0.67 -9.34 16.95
CA PHE A 150 1.89 -9.69 17.67
C PHE A 150 1.65 -10.11 19.12
N SER A 151 0.45 -9.90 19.67
CA SER A 151 0.14 -10.32 21.04
C SER A 151 0.29 -11.85 21.17
N PRO A 152 1.22 -12.34 22.02
CA PRO A 152 1.43 -13.76 22.25
C PRO A 152 0.19 -14.43 22.87
N ALA A 153 -0.74 -13.65 23.45
CA ALA A 153 -2.00 -14.14 23.99
C ALA A 153 -2.95 -14.66 22.88
N THR A 154 -3.07 -13.94 21.76
CA THR A 154 -3.92 -14.34 20.63
C THR A 154 -3.36 -15.59 19.93
N VAL A 155 -2.04 -15.71 19.86
CA VAL A 155 -1.33 -16.89 19.31
C VAL A 155 -1.56 -18.13 20.19
N LYS A 156 -1.53 -18.00 21.53
CA LYS A 156 -1.83 -19.11 22.45
C LYS A 156 -3.29 -19.57 22.38
N ILE A 157 -4.25 -18.65 22.27
CA ILE A 157 -5.69 -18.99 22.19
C ILE A 157 -6.02 -19.75 20.90
N LEU A 158 -5.44 -19.33 19.77
CA LEU A 158 -5.61 -20.03 18.48
C LEU A 158 -4.94 -21.42 18.44
N ARG A 159 -3.83 -21.60 19.17
CA ARG A 159 -3.13 -22.88 19.29
C ARG A 159 -3.92 -23.86 20.16
N ASN A 160 -4.40 -23.41 21.32
CA ASN A 160 -5.12 -24.27 22.26
C ASN A 160 -6.54 -24.63 21.78
N GLY A 161 -7.19 -23.78 20.96
CA GLY A 161 -8.49 -24.10 20.35
C GLY A 161 -8.46 -25.25 19.33
N LYS A 162 -7.26 -25.71 18.91
CA LYS A 162 -7.12 -26.91 18.07
C LYS A 162 -6.95 -28.20 18.87
N GLU A 163 -6.44 -28.14 20.10
CA GLU A 163 -6.24 -29.34 20.93
C GLU A 163 -7.52 -29.82 21.62
N VAL A 164 -8.54 -28.98 21.74
CA VAL A 164 -9.84 -29.33 22.35
C VAL A 164 -10.81 -30.01 21.36
N LYS A 165 -10.38 -30.26 20.11
CA LYS A 165 -11.18 -30.91 19.07
C LYS A 165 -10.59 -32.24 18.56
N GLN A 166 -9.72 -32.89 19.33
CA GLN A 166 -9.37 -34.30 19.11
C GLN A 166 -10.08 -35.20 20.11
#